data_AF-A0AAW9IXJ8-F1
#
_entry.id   AF-A0AAW9IXJ8-F1
#
_cell.length_a   1.000
_cell.length_b   1.000
_cell.length_c   1.000
_cell.angle_alpha   90.00
_cell.angle_beta   90.00
_cell.angle_gamma   90.00
#
_symmetry.space_group_name_H-M   'P 1'
#
loop_
_entity.id
_entity.type
_entity.pdbx_description
1 polymer ?
#
loop_
_entity_poly.entity_id
_entity_poly.type
_entity_poly.pdbx_seq_one_letter_code
_entity_poly.pdbx_strand_id
1 'polypeptide(L)'
;TLEILKGLRERYESHHRVQIEDEALEAAVELSDRYITDRFMPDKAIDLIDEASAKVRIENLTSPPDVKETQIKIEEVAREKEESIKNQDFEKAAYLRDKERELKDKVDNLRINWNSNENV
;
A
#
# COMPACT_ATOMS: atom_id res chain seq x y z
N THR A 1 24.67 13.31 13.90
CA THR A 1 23.46 12.49 13.68
C THR A 1 23.23 12.20 12.22
N LEU A 2 23.11 13.21 11.35
CA LEU A 2 22.83 13.01 9.93
C LEU A 2 23.79 12.01 9.24
N GLU A 3 25.10 12.17 9.45
CA GLU A 3 26.11 11.25 8.88
C GLU A 3 25.99 9.81 9.40
N ILE A 4 25.48 9.63 10.64
CA ILE A 4 25.20 8.30 11.19
C ILE A 4 24.03 7.67 10.43
N LEU A 5 22.95 8.43 10.19
CA LEU A 5 21.81 7.94 9.41
C LEU A 5 22.20 7.60 7.97
N LYS A 6 23.04 8.43 7.33
CA LYS A 6 23.58 8.13 5.98
C LYS A 6 24.37 6.81 5.98
N GLY A 7 25.19 6.57 6.99
CA GLY A 7 25.92 5.30 7.13
C GLY A 7 25.04 4.07 7.38
N LEU A 8 23.81 4.26 7.89
CA LEU A 8 22.84 3.20 8.13
C LEU A 8 21.83 3.02 6.98
N ARG A 9 21.76 3.99 6.06
CA ARG A 9 20.75 4.06 4.99
C ARG A 9 20.63 2.75 4.22
N GLU A 10 21.73 2.28 3.62
CA GLU A 10 21.73 1.10 2.75
C GLU A 10 21.18 -0.14 3.46
N ARG A 11 21.47 -0.28 4.76
CA ARG A 11 20.96 -1.39 5.58
C ARG A 11 19.45 -1.30 5.80
N TYR A 12 18.92 -0.10 6.07
CA TYR A 12 17.48 0.11 6.25
C TYR A 12 16.72 -0.03 4.94
N GLU A 13 17.24 0.53 3.86
CA GLU A 13 16.66 0.38 2.52
C GLU A 13 16.58 -1.10 2.12
N SER A 14 17.64 -1.86 2.35
CA SER A 14 17.65 -3.31 2.08
C SER A 14 16.67 -4.08 2.98
N HIS A 15 16.62 -3.75 4.28
CA HIS A 15 15.74 -4.43 5.24
C HIS A 15 14.25 -4.17 4.95
N HIS A 16 13.90 -2.93 4.66
CA HIS A 16 12.53 -2.50 4.46
C HIS A 16 12.06 -2.50 3.01
N ARG A 17 12.99 -2.65 2.05
CA ARG A 17 12.73 -2.56 0.61
C ARG A 17 12.10 -1.23 0.21
N VAL A 18 12.68 -0.14 0.72
CA VAL A 18 12.29 1.25 0.41
C VAL A 18 13.54 2.03 0.01
N GLN A 19 13.36 3.16 -0.67
CA GLN A 19 14.43 4.14 -0.87
C GLN A 19 14.24 5.28 0.13
N ILE A 20 15.33 5.75 0.74
CA ILE A 20 15.32 6.81 1.75
C ILE A 20 16.05 8.02 1.18
N GLU A 21 15.27 9.04 0.81
CA GLU A 21 15.77 10.31 0.29
C GLU A 21 16.64 11.06 1.32
N ASP A 22 17.53 11.94 0.84
CA ASP A 22 18.38 12.77 1.71
C ASP A 22 17.52 13.68 2.60
N GLU A 23 16.47 14.25 2.02
CA GLU A 23 15.49 15.12 2.67
C GLU A 23 14.76 14.40 3.81
N ALA A 24 14.48 13.10 3.65
CA ALA A 24 13.85 12.29 4.70
C ALA A 24 14.77 12.11 5.92
N LEU A 25 16.08 11.93 5.69
CA LEU A 25 17.06 11.86 6.78
C LEU A 25 17.20 13.21 7.50
N GLU A 26 17.26 14.31 6.75
CA GLU A 26 17.33 15.66 7.32
C GLU A 26 16.10 15.97 8.17
N ALA A 27 14.91 15.68 7.64
CA ALA A 27 13.64 15.84 8.35
C ALA A 27 13.58 14.99 9.62
N ALA A 28 14.03 13.73 9.57
CA ALA A 28 14.06 12.87 10.76
C ALA A 28 14.94 13.46 11.86
N VAL A 29 16.09 14.08 11.51
CA VAL A 29 16.95 14.77 12.47
C VAL A 29 16.26 16.02 13.03
N GLU A 30 15.73 16.90 12.18
CA GLU A 30 15.12 18.16 12.63
C GLU A 30 13.87 17.93 13.49
N LEU A 31 12.98 17.05 13.04
CA LEU A 31 11.70 16.82 13.70
C LEU A 31 11.86 16.04 15.00
N SER A 32 12.72 15.02 15.05
CA SER A 32 12.98 14.33 16.31
C SER A 32 13.69 15.25 17.32
N ASP A 33 14.53 16.19 16.87
CA ASP A 33 15.12 17.17 17.78
C ASP A 33 14.08 18.11 18.39
N ARG A 34 13.18 18.62 17.55
CA ARG A 34 12.16 19.59 17.95
C ARG A 34 11.03 18.98 18.80
N TYR A 35 10.57 17.77 18.46
CA TYR A 35 9.31 17.24 19.02
C TYR A 35 9.49 16.05 19.96
N ILE A 36 10.65 15.36 19.93
CA ILE A 36 10.93 14.23 20.82
C ILE A 36 11.99 14.66 21.84
N THR A 37 11.53 15.25 22.95
CA THR A 37 12.39 15.89 23.96
C THR A 37 12.83 14.95 25.09
N ASP A 38 12.18 13.80 25.24
CA ASP A 38 12.44 12.79 26.26
C ASP A 38 13.51 11.76 25.85
N ARG A 39 14.02 11.85 24.62
CA ARG A 39 15.04 10.97 24.05
C ARG A 39 16.23 11.76 23.49
N PHE A 40 17.35 11.07 23.31
CA PHE A 40 18.61 11.66 22.86
C PHE A 40 18.93 11.28 21.41
N MET A 41 19.64 12.18 20.72
CA MET A 41 20.26 11.87 19.44
C MET A 41 21.44 10.90 19.61
N PRO A 42 21.74 10.02 18.63
CA PRO A 42 21.05 9.83 17.35
C PRO A 42 19.84 8.88 17.40
N ASP A 43 19.64 8.20 18.52
CA ASP A 43 18.68 7.11 18.72
C ASP A 43 17.25 7.46 18.28
N LYS A 44 16.73 8.62 18.74
CA LYS A 44 15.38 9.08 18.36
C LYS A 44 15.18 9.31 16.85
N ALA A 45 16.22 9.69 16.12
CA ALA A 45 16.14 9.89 14.68
C ALA A 45 16.23 8.56 13.92
N ILE A 46 17.01 7.61 14.45
CA ILE A 46 17.11 6.25 13.91
C ILE A 46 15.75 5.56 14.00
N ASP A 47 15.09 5.63 15.14
CA ASP A 47 13.76 5.03 15.35
C ASP A 47 12.71 5.60 14.40
N LEU A 48 12.69 6.92 14.19
CA LEU A 48 11.75 7.53 13.24
C LEU A 48 11.95 7.01 11.81
N ILE A 49 13.20 6.84 11.38
CA ILE A 49 13.50 6.28 10.05
C ILE A 49 13.07 4.82 9.97
N ASP A 50 13.34 4.02 11.01
CA ASP A 50 12.98 2.60 11.04
C ASP A 50 11.45 2.41 11.01
N GLU A 51 10.71 3.12 11.86
CA GLU A 51 9.25 3.07 11.91
C GLU A 51 8.61 3.56 10.61
N ALA A 52 9.10 4.67 10.04
CA ALA A 52 8.60 5.19 8.77
C ALA A 52 8.86 4.20 7.63
N SER A 53 10.04 3.59 7.58
CA SER A 53 10.40 2.60 6.57
C SER A 53 9.55 1.34 6.69
N ALA A 54 9.32 0.85 7.92
CA ALA A 54 8.44 -0.28 8.19
C ALA A 54 6.99 0.02 7.78
N LYS A 55 6.51 1.23 8.07
CA LYS A 55 5.16 1.67 7.70
C LYS A 55 4.98 1.69 6.18
N VAL A 56 5.89 2.32 5.43
CA VAL A 56 5.83 2.37 3.97
C VAL A 56 5.88 0.97 3.38
N ARG A 57 6.73 0.09 3.92
CA ARG A 57 6.77 -1.32 3.50
C ARG A 57 5.41 -2.01 3.69
N ILE A 58 4.76 -1.81 4.84
CA ILE A 58 3.44 -2.39 5.12
C ILE A 58 2.40 -1.82 4.14
N GLU A 59 2.40 -0.51 3.92
CA GLU A 59 1.50 0.15 2.97
C GLU A 59 1.68 -0.38 1.55
N ASN A 60 2.93 -0.64 1.12
CA ASN A 60 3.24 -1.24 -0.17
C ASN A 60 2.76 -2.70 -0.26
N LEU A 61 2.85 -3.47 0.83
CA LEU A 61 2.37 -4.86 0.90
C LEU A 61 0.85 -4.97 0.96
N THR A 62 0.15 -3.93 1.44
CA THR A 62 -1.31 -3.91 1.44
C THR A 62 -1.83 -3.57 0.06
N SER A 63 -2.67 -4.47 -0.51
CA SER A 63 -3.33 -4.19 -1.79
C SER A 63 -4.04 -2.83 -1.75
N PRO A 64 -4.03 -2.06 -2.85
CA PRO A 64 -4.64 -0.73 -2.90
C PRO A 64 -6.07 -0.75 -2.33
N PRO A 65 -6.49 0.29 -1.59
CA PRO A 65 -7.86 0.41 -1.10
C PRO A 65 -8.90 0.15 -2.20
N ASP A 66 -8.62 0.63 -3.41
CA ASP A 66 -9.42 0.45 -4.61
C ASP A 66 -9.59 -1.01 -5.04
N VAL A 67 -8.54 -1.84 -4.88
CA VAL A 67 -8.61 -3.28 -5.17
C VAL A 67 -9.51 -3.97 -4.17
N LYS A 68 -9.39 -3.64 -2.88
CA LYS A 68 -10.22 -4.23 -1.83
C LYS A 68 -11.70 -3.86 -2.01
N GLU A 69 -12.00 -2.59 -2.30
CA GLU A 69 -13.37 -2.14 -2.54
C GLU A 69 -13.97 -2.78 -3.80
N THR A 70 -13.18 -2.89 -4.88
CA THR A 70 -13.63 -3.55 -6.11
C THR A 70 -13.86 -5.04 -5.90
N GLN A 71 -13.07 -5.70 -5.07
CA GLN A 71 -13.27 -7.11 -4.71
C GLN A 71 -14.60 -7.34 -3.97
N ILE A 72 -14.96 -6.45 -3.04
CA ILE A 72 -16.26 -6.49 -2.35
C ILE A 72 -17.40 -6.35 -3.36
N LYS A 73 -17.29 -5.42 -4.30
CA LYS A 73 -18.30 -5.24 -5.37
C LYS A 73 -18.43 -6.48 -6.26
N ILE A 74 -17.34 -7.18 -6.56
CA ILE A 74 -17.38 -8.45 -7.31
C ILE A 74 -18.18 -9.50 -6.54
N GLU A 75 -17.97 -9.65 -5.24
CA GLU A 75 -18.70 -10.59 -4.40
C GLU A 75 -20.20 -10.27 -4.33
N GLU A 76 -20.55 -8.99 -4.20
CA GLU A 76 -21.94 -8.54 -4.22
C GLU A 76 -22.64 -8.86 -5.55
N VAL A 77 -21.99 -8.54 -6.68
CA VAL A 77 -22.51 -8.82 -8.02
C VAL A 77 -22.62 -10.33 -8.28
N ALA A 78 -21.65 -11.12 -7.82
CA ALA A 78 -21.69 -12.58 -7.94
C ALA A 78 -22.89 -13.17 -7.18
N ARG A 79 -23.17 -12.69 -5.97
CA ARG A 79 -24.33 -13.09 -5.18
C ARG A 79 -25.64 -12.72 -5.87
N GLU A 80 -25.75 -11.50 -6.37
CA GLU A 80 -26.95 -11.02 -7.07
C GLU A 80 -27.19 -11.79 -8.38
N LYS A 81 -26.11 -12.16 -9.08
CA LYS A 81 -26.17 -13.00 -10.28
C LYS A 81 -26.73 -14.39 -9.96
N GLU A 82 -26.23 -15.05 -8.92
CA GLU A 82 -26.74 -16.35 -8.49
C GLU A 82 -28.22 -16.30 -8.09
N GLU A 83 -28.64 -15.22 -7.41
CA GLU A 83 -30.04 -15.00 -7.07
C GLU A 83 -30.92 -14.81 -8.32
N SER A 84 -30.44 -14.05 -9.30
CA SER A 84 -31.12 -13.83 -10.58
C SER A 84 -31.29 -15.13 -11.35
N ILE A 85 -30.26 -16.01 -11.35
CA ILE A 85 -30.34 -17.35 -11.95
C ILE A 85 -31.39 -18.21 -11.25
N LYS A 86 -31.44 -18.19 -9.91
CA LYS A 86 -32.45 -18.95 -9.14
C LYS A 86 -33.88 -18.48 -9.45
N ASN A 87 -34.04 -17.18 -9.67
CA ASN A 87 -35.32 -16.57 -10.04
C ASN A 87 -35.66 -16.69 -11.54
N GLN A 88 -34.81 -17.37 -12.32
CA GLN A 88 -34.95 -17.51 -13.78
C GLN A 88 -34.93 -16.18 -14.55
N ASP A 89 -34.39 -15.13 -13.95
CA ASP A 89 -34.14 -13.84 -14.59
C ASP A 89 -32.79 -13.89 -15.34
N PHE A 90 -32.81 -14.54 -16.50
CA PHE A 90 -31.61 -14.78 -17.30
C PHE A 90 -31.05 -13.51 -17.93
N GLU A 91 -31.88 -12.51 -18.21
CA GLU A 91 -31.45 -11.23 -18.76
C GLU A 91 -30.64 -10.44 -17.74
N LYS A 92 -31.17 -10.34 -16.50
CA LYS A 92 -30.42 -9.73 -15.39
C LYS A 92 -29.16 -10.50 -15.05
N ALA A 93 -29.21 -11.84 -15.05
CA ALA A 93 -28.03 -12.66 -14.82
C ALA A 93 -26.94 -12.46 -15.88
N ALA A 94 -27.31 -12.29 -17.16
CA ALA A 94 -26.36 -12.00 -18.23
C ALA A 94 -25.71 -10.62 -18.04
N TYR A 95 -26.50 -9.59 -17.71
CA TYR A 95 -25.97 -8.26 -17.39
C TYR A 95 -24.99 -8.29 -16.20
N LEU A 96 -25.36 -8.98 -15.12
CA LEU A 96 -24.50 -9.10 -13.92
C LEU A 96 -23.22 -9.90 -14.21
N ARG A 97 -23.28 -10.91 -15.09
CA ARG A 97 -22.07 -11.64 -15.54
C ARG A 97 -21.09 -10.71 -16.25
N ASP A 98 -21.59 -9.88 -17.16
CA ASP A 98 -20.73 -8.97 -17.93
C ASP A 98 -20.16 -7.88 -17.02
N LYS A 99 -20.95 -7.38 -16.05
CA LYS A 99 -20.49 -6.45 -15.00
C LYS A 99 -19.44 -7.07 -14.08
N GLU A 100 -19.61 -8.33 -13.67
CA GLU A 100 -18.63 -9.07 -12.86
C GLU A 100 -17.29 -9.18 -13.61
N ARG A 101 -17.34 -9.46 -14.92
CA ARG A 101 -16.15 -9.52 -15.77
C ARG A 101 -15.44 -8.18 -15.86
N GLU A 102 -16.16 -7.10 -16.09
CA GLU A 102 -15.59 -5.74 -16.14
C GLU A 102 -14.88 -5.37 -14.82
N LEU A 103 -15.49 -5.71 -13.68
CA LEU A 103 -14.90 -5.46 -12.37
C LEU A 103 -13.64 -6.31 -12.13
N LYS A 104 -13.62 -7.56 -12.59
CA LYS A 104 -12.42 -8.42 -12.55
C LYS A 104 -11.29 -7.86 -13.40
N ASP A 105 -11.59 -7.46 -14.64
CA ASP A 105 -10.61 -6.85 -15.54
C ASP A 105 -10.05 -5.54 -14.92
N LYS A 106 -10.90 -4.76 -14.22
CA LYS A 106 -10.45 -3.57 -13.48
C LYS A 106 -9.50 -3.92 -12.33
N VAL A 107 -9.77 -4.96 -11.54
CA VAL A 107 -8.88 -5.43 -10.46
C VAL A 107 -7.54 -5.87 -11.02
N ASP A 108 -7.54 -6.63 -12.11
CA ASP A 108 -6.30 -7.11 -12.73
C ASP A 108 -5.44 -5.95 -13.25
N ASN A 109 -6.06 -4.95 -13.89
CA ASN A 109 -5.37 -3.73 -14.31
C ASN A 109 -4.81 -2.93 -13.13
N LEU A 110 -5.58 -2.79 -12.04
CA LEU A 110 -5.11 -2.11 -10.83
C LEU A 110 -3.91 -2.83 -10.19
N ARG A 111 -3.92 -4.17 -10.18
CA ARG A 111 -2.80 -4.98 -9.68
C ARG A 111 -1.57 -4.86 -10.57
N ILE A 112 -1.73 -4.88 -11.89
CA ILE A 112 -0.62 -4.70 -12.84
C ILE A 112 0.01 -3.31 -12.66
N ASN A 113 -0.81 -2.25 -12.58
CA ASN A 113 -0.32 -0.90 -12.38
C ASN A 113 0.40 -0.74 -11.03
N TRP A 114 -0.11 -1.39 -9.97
CA TRP A 114 0.54 -1.39 -8.66
C TRP A 114 1.92 -2.05 -8.69
N ASN A 115 2.02 -3.26 -9.24
CA ASN A 115 3.30 -3.98 -9.36
C ASN A 115 4.28 -3.28 -10.32
N SER A 116 3.78 -2.47 -11.26
CA SER A 116 4.62 -1.70 -12.19
C SER A 116 5.24 -0.48 -11.51
N ASN A 117 4.51 0.17 -10.60
CA ASN A 117 5.04 1.22 -9.74
C ASN A 117 6.06 0.71 -8.71
N GLU A 118 6.06 -0.59 -8.37
CA GLU A 118 7.11 -1.21 -7.53
C GLU A 118 8.47 -1.37 -8.24
N ASN A 119 8.53 -1.20 -9.57
CA ASN A 119 9.73 -1.43 -10.39
C ASN A 119 10.35 -0.13 -10.97
N VAL A 120 9.94 1.04 -10.49
CA VAL A 120 10.50 2.35 -10.86
C VAL A 120 11.02 3.02 -9.60
#